data_AF-A0A957GK10-F1
#
_entry.id   AF-A0A957GK10-F1
#
_cell.length_a   1.000
_cell.length_b   1.000
_cell.length_c   1.000
_cell.angle_alpha   90.00
_cell.angle_beta   90.00
_cell.angle_gamma   90.00
#
_symmetry.space_group_name_H-M   'P 1'
#
loop_
_entity.id
_entity.type
_entity.pdbx_description
1 polymer ?
#
loop_
_entity_poly.entity_id
_entity_poly.type
_entity_poly.pdbx_seq_one_letter_code
_entity_poly.pdbx_strand_id
1 'polypeptide(L)'
;MKRLTVWLGVGLLLLLTGCFVLSEPEASSGAVVAPTLAPAVVEPEEVVVAEAETAVPAEPTAEVVEEEVVVAEEEVEEVVEETAVAESAQSAEPPIYELDPAQSEARFVINEVLRGTPTTVVGKTSNVAGQIAFAADDPASTRVGQIVIGARDLATDNNFRNRAIANEILHTNQFEFITFTPTSITGLPDSVAVGESYSFQMVGDLTITDQTREVTFETTATLVDAATLQGEAATTIAYADFGLTIPFAQSVDAVEETVVLELSFVAPATGSVEAAVGEEVAVAEGDEEAEETAVSVEPIANDKINLNQMTSEQLLATIPNFGSRMVREFFEYQPYISIQQFRQEIGKYVDDAQVTAYEEYVYVPVSVDDSDAETLKQIPGIDDTIAAALMAARPFGSNDAFLAKLSELAPAIDPGLAVSYLTSG
;
A
#
# COMPACT_ATOMS: atom_id res chain seq x y z
N MET A 1 68.07 55.22 -21.15
CA MET A 1 66.93 54.39 -21.61
C MET A 1 67.09 52.98 -21.08
N LYS A 2 66.20 52.54 -20.18
CA LYS A 2 65.62 51.17 -20.12
C LYS A 2 64.70 51.12 -18.90
N ARG A 3 63.42 50.91 -19.17
CA ARG A 3 62.31 50.80 -18.22
C ARG A 3 62.39 49.43 -17.54
N LEU A 4 62.16 49.36 -16.23
CA LEU A 4 61.89 48.10 -15.53
C LEU A 4 60.53 48.23 -14.83
N THR A 5 59.57 47.50 -15.37
CA THR A 5 58.18 47.40 -14.93
C THR A 5 58.12 46.58 -13.64
N VAL A 6 57.51 47.12 -12.57
CA VAL A 6 57.20 46.38 -11.34
C VAL A 6 55.77 45.88 -11.42
N TRP A 7 55.58 44.57 -11.26
CA TRP A 7 54.28 43.90 -11.23
C TRP A 7 53.67 43.93 -9.82
N LEU A 8 52.35 44.14 -9.81
CA LEU A 8 51.44 44.18 -8.67
C LEU A 8 51.19 42.75 -8.13
N GLY A 9 51.45 42.50 -6.85
CA GLY A 9 51.06 41.27 -6.17
C GLY A 9 49.79 41.48 -5.35
N VAL A 10 48.67 40.95 -5.83
CA VAL A 10 47.40 40.85 -5.10
C VAL A 10 47.40 39.52 -4.33
N GLY A 11 47.35 39.60 -3.00
CA GLY A 11 47.07 38.44 -2.15
C GLY A 11 45.56 38.25 -2.02
N LEU A 12 45.02 37.28 -2.76
CA LEU A 12 43.63 36.82 -2.62
C LEU A 12 43.60 35.73 -1.54
N LEU A 13 43.02 36.06 -0.40
CA LEU A 13 42.66 35.12 0.67
C LEU A 13 41.47 34.28 0.18
N LEU A 14 41.72 33.03 -0.18
CA LEU A 14 40.68 32.04 -0.49
C LEU A 14 39.96 31.65 0.80
N LEU A 15 38.79 32.25 1.03
CA LEU A 15 37.77 31.70 1.92
C LEU A 15 37.19 30.46 1.24
N LEU A 16 37.62 29.28 1.69
CA LEU A 16 36.97 28.00 1.41
C LEU A 16 35.60 28.01 2.08
N THR A 17 34.57 28.49 1.37
CA THR A 17 33.18 28.12 1.64
C THR A 17 33.03 26.63 1.35
N GLY A 18 32.96 25.83 2.41
CA GLY A 18 32.61 24.42 2.31
C GLY A 18 31.17 24.30 1.82
N CYS A 19 30.97 24.04 0.54
CA CYS A 19 29.77 23.35 0.08
C CYS A 19 29.81 21.95 0.70
N PHE A 20 29.11 21.75 1.83
CA PHE A 20 28.76 20.42 2.29
C PHE A 20 27.79 19.84 1.25
N VAL A 21 28.34 19.14 0.26
CA VAL A 21 27.53 18.28 -0.61
C VAL A 21 27.19 17.06 0.24
N LEU A 22 25.99 17.04 0.81
CA LEU A 22 25.47 15.83 1.44
C LEU A 22 25.43 14.73 0.38
N SER A 23 26.04 13.59 0.72
CA SER A 23 26.02 12.38 -0.09
C SER A 23 24.59 11.94 -0.36
N GLU A 24 24.37 11.29 -1.50
CA GLU A 24 23.12 10.61 -1.75
C GLU A 24 22.91 9.53 -0.68
N PRO A 25 21.72 9.46 -0.05
CA PRO A 25 21.42 8.40 0.90
C PRO A 25 21.43 7.04 0.21
N GLU A 26 21.67 5.99 0.98
CA GLU A 26 21.57 4.63 0.43
C GLU A 26 20.14 4.36 -0.07
N ALA A 27 20.04 3.58 -1.15
CA ALA A 27 18.75 3.13 -1.65
C ALA A 27 18.02 2.30 -0.58
N SER A 28 16.70 2.34 -0.58
CA SER A 28 15.87 1.43 0.23
C SER A 28 16.30 -0.02 0.01
N SER A 29 16.34 -0.82 1.08
CA SER A 29 16.66 -2.26 0.99
C SER A 29 15.57 -3.08 0.28
N GLY A 30 14.50 -2.44 -0.20
CA GLY A 30 13.36 -3.05 -0.89
C GLY A 30 12.05 -2.78 -0.17
N ALA A 31 11.02 -3.58 -0.48
CA ALA A 31 9.76 -3.56 0.26
C ALA A 31 10.02 -3.95 1.73
N VAL A 32 9.54 -3.15 2.68
CA VAL A 32 9.57 -3.51 4.09
C VAL A 32 8.70 -4.72 4.35
N VAL A 33 9.13 -5.55 5.30
CA VAL A 33 8.36 -6.68 5.79
C VAL A 33 8.19 -6.48 7.28
N ALA A 34 6.95 -6.44 7.74
CA ALA A 34 6.64 -6.44 9.17
C ALA A 34 6.72 -7.86 9.73
N PRO A 35 7.06 -8.03 11.03
CA PRO A 35 6.91 -9.30 11.70
C PRO A 35 5.46 -9.81 11.56
N THR A 36 5.30 -11.10 11.24
CA THR A 36 3.97 -11.73 11.21
C THR A 36 3.28 -11.58 12.56
N LEU A 37 2.01 -11.23 12.54
CA LEU A 37 1.21 -11.11 13.75
C LEU A 37 1.18 -12.46 14.47
N ALA A 38 1.55 -12.46 15.75
CA ALA A 38 1.55 -13.68 16.55
C ALA A 38 0.11 -14.23 16.69
N PRO A 39 -0.08 -15.57 16.70
CA PRO A 39 -1.39 -16.16 16.99
C PRO A 39 -1.88 -15.73 18.38
N ALA A 40 -3.20 -15.75 18.59
CA ALA A 40 -3.76 -15.37 19.88
C ALA A 40 -3.20 -16.31 20.97
N VAL A 41 -2.55 -15.76 21.99
CA VAL A 41 -2.10 -16.57 23.13
C VAL A 41 -3.33 -16.96 23.93
N VAL A 42 -3.76 -18.21 23.82
CA VAL A 42 -4.74 -18.81 24.72
C VAL A 42 -4.01 -19.05 26.04
N GLU A 43 -4.07 -18.10 26.97
CA GLU A 43 -3.64 -18.38 28.34
C GLU A 43 -4.54 -19.48 28.92
N PRO A 44 -3.99 -20.58 29.46
CA PRO A 44 -4.82 -21.58 30.11
C PRO A 44 -5.43 -20.97 31.37
N GLU A 45 -6.76 -20.94 31.45
CA GLU A 45 -7.48 -20.54 32.66
C GLU A 45 -6.90 -21.27 33.87
N GLU A 46 -6.28 -20.50 34.76
CA GLU A 46 -5.80 -21.01 36.04
C GLU A 46 -7.05 -21.35 36.86
N VAL A 47 -7.33 -22.64 37.04
CA VAL A 47 -8.42 -23.14 37.87
C VAL A 47 -8.18 -22.68 39.31
N VAL A 48 -8.81 -21.56 39.67
CA VAL A 48 -8.82 -21.07 41.05
C VAL A 48 -9.72 -22.01 41.86
N VAL A 49 -9.11 -22.98 42.54
CA VAL A 49 -9.80 -23.81 43.53
C VAL A 49 -10.13 -22.91 44.71
N ALA A 50 -11.38 -22.46 44.80
CA ALA A 50 -11.88 -21.67 45.91
C ALA A 50 -11.92 -22.53 47.19
N GLU A 51 -10.99 -22.25 48.09
CA GLU A 51 -10.94 -22.80 49.45
C GLU A 51 -12.07 -22.17 50.28
N ALA A 52 -12.94 -23.01 50.84
CA ALA A 52 -14.08 -22.59 51.65
C ALA A 52 -13.65 -22.29 53.09
N GLU A 53 -13.82 -21.05 53.55
CA GLU A 53 -13.80 -20.75 54.99
C GLU A 53 -14.96 -19.83 55.42
N THR A 54 -15.89 -20.47 56.13
CA THR A 54 -16.71 -19.99 57.26
C THR A 54 -17.48 -18.67 57.17
N ALA A 55 -18.81 -18.79 57.29
CA ALA A 55 -19.64 -17.78 57.95
C ALA A 55 -20.72 -18.44 58.84
N VAL A 56 -20.68 -18.09 60.12
CA VAL A 56 -21.73 -18.18 61.16
C VAL A 56 -21.66 -16.81 61.85
N PRO A 57 -22.72 -16.16 62.42
CA PRO A 57 -24.05 -16.62 62.89
C PRO A 57 -25.20 -15.75 62.28
N ALA A 58 -26.51 -15.86 62.56
CA ALA A 58 -27.22 -16.02 63.82
C ALA A 58 -28.70 -16.42 63.59
N GLU A 59 -29.28 -16.99 64.65
CA GLU A 59 -30.62 -17.59 64.76
C GLU A 59 -31.57 -16.66 65.59
N PRO A 60 -32.84 -17.01 65.89
CA PRO A 60 -34.06 -16.43 65.31
C PRO A 60 -34.93 -15.64 66.33
N THR A 61 -35.98 -14.93 65.88
CA THR A 61 -37.12 -14.50 66.74
C THR A 61 -38.40 -14.32 65.91
N ALA A 62 -39.50 -14.82 66.48
CA ALA A 62 -40.83 -15.10 65.91
C ALA A 62 -41.76 -13.89 65.76
N GLU A 63 -42.80 -14.00 64.92
CA GLU A 63 -44.23 -13.98 65.34
C GLU A 63 -45.18 -14.37 64.19
N VAL A 64 -46.30 -14.99 64.57
CA VAL A 64 -47.34 -15.66 63.77
C VAL A 64 -48.50 -14.69 63.47
N VAL A 65 -49.09 -14.71 62.25
CA VAL A 65 -50.56 -14.71 62.05
C VAL A 65 -50.91 -15.40 60.72
N GLU A 66 -51.85 -16.33 60.80
CA GLU A 66 -52.56 -17.07 59.73
C GLU A 66 -53.48 -16.16 58.89
N GLU A 67 -53.77 -16.48 57.61
CA GLU A 67 -55.15 -16.75 57.11
C GLU A 67 -55.18 -17.21 55.63
N GLU A 68 -55.90 -18.31 55.41
CA GLU A 68 -56.64 -18.83 54.23
C GLU A 68 -56.07 -18.75 52.79
N VAL A 69 -55.67 -19.89 52.19
CA VAL A 69 -56.49 -20.90 51.44
C VAL A 69 -57.05 -20.39 50.11
N VAL A 70 -56.48 -20.86 49.00
CA VAL A 70 -57.23 -21.65 48.01
C VAL A 70 -56.31 -22.53 47.17
N VAL A 71 -56.75 -23.79 47.07
CA VAL A 71 -56.20 -24.89 46.28
C VAL A 71 -56.88 -24.89 44.91
N ALA A 72 -56.11 -25.06 43.84
CA ALA A 72 -56.47 -25.71 42.57
C ALA A 72 -55.13 -25.95 41.83
N GLU A 73 -54.58 -27.16 41.84
CA GLU A 73 -54.81 -28.26 40.87
C GLU A 73 -54.35 -27.94 39.44
N GLU A 74 -53.75 -28.97 38.83
CA GLU A 74 -53.07 -29.04 37.51
C GLU A 74 -51.66 -28.42 37.45
N GLU A 75 -50.63 -29.06 36.92
CA GLU A 75 -50.50 -30.33 36.21
C GLU A 75 -49.02 -30.75 36.30
N VAL A 76 -48.79 -32.04 36.13
CA VAL A 76 -47.47 -32.66 36.11
C VAL A 76 -46.78 -32.27 34.79
N GLU A 77 -45.61 -31.63 34.84
CA GLU A 77 -44.64 -31.79 33.76
C GLU A 77 -43.22 -31.94 34.31
N GLU A 78 -42.61 -32.98 33.78
CA GLU A 78 -41.30 -33.54 34.06
C GLU A 78 -40.23 -32.48 33.84
N VAL A 79 -39.41 -32.24 34.88
CA VAL A 79 -38.15 -31.51 34.75
C VAL A 79 -37.21 -32.39 33.93
N VAL A 80 -37.20 -32.19 32.61
CA VAL A 80 -36.15 -32.72 31.76
C VAL A 80 -34.96 -31.78 31.95
N GLU A 81 -33.92 -32.30 32.61
CA GLU A 81 -32.58 -31.70 32.60
C GLU A 81 -32.15 -31.57 31.13
N GLU A 82 -32.32 -30.37 30.56
CA GLU A 82 -31.58 -30.00 29.37
C GLU A 82 -30.16 -29.66 29.83
N THR A 83 -29.34 -30.69 29.79
CA THR A 83 -27.89 -30.58 29.83
C THR A 83 -27.50 -29.70 28.65
N ALA A 84 -27.36 -28.40 28.89
CA ALA A 84 -26.73 -27.48 27.96
C ALA A 84 -25.27 -27.93 27.82
N VAL A 85 -25.02 -28.78 26.83
CA VAL A 85 -23.70 -28.96 26.28
C VAL A 85 -23.32 -27.58 25.76
N ALA A 86 -22.51 -26.87 26.53
CA ALA A 86 -21.75 -25.74 26.04
C ALA A 86 -20.91 -26.29 24.89
N GLU A 87 -21.43 -26.16 23.68
CA GLU A 87 -20.67 -26.26 22.46
C GLU A 87 -19.60 -25.17 22.59
N SER A 88 -18.39 -25.60 22.91
CA SER A 88 -17.21 -24.77 22.86
C SER A 88 -17.14 -24.20 21.44
N ALA A 89 -17.62 -22.98 21.27
CA ALA A 89 -17.42 -22.20 20.08
C ALA A 89 -15.91 -22.18 19.85
N GLN A 90 -15.48 -22.94 18.85
CA GLN A 90 -14.13 -22.93 18.38
C GLN A 90 -13.91 -21.51 17.87
N SER A 91 -13.25 -20.65 18.67
CA SER A 91 -12.93 -19.27 18.27
C SER A 91 -12.23 -19.35 16.93
N ALA A 92 -12.97 -19.02 15.87
CA ALA A 92 -12.37 -18.83 14.56
C ALA A 92 -11.33 -17.73 14.74
N GLU A 93 -10.10 -17.99 14.30
CA GLU A 93 -9.07 -16.95 14.35
C GLU A 93 -9.57 -15.76 13.52
N PRO A 94 -9.51 -14.53 14.07
CA PRO A 94 -9.95 -13.34 13.35
C PRO A 94 -9.19 -13.22 12.02
N PRO A 95 -9.87 -12.86 10.92
CA PRO A 95 -9.21 -12.73 9.62
C PRO A 95 -8.08 -11.71 9.69
N ILE A 96 -6.99 -12.03 9.00
CA ILE A 96 -5.79 -11.20 8.94
C ILE A 96 -5.88 -10.33 7.69
N TYR A 97 -5.69 -9.03 7.86
CA TYR A 97 -5.58 -8.03 6.82
C TYR A 97 -4.12 -7.55 6.78
N GLU A 98 -3.53 -7.51 5.60
CA GLU A 98 -2.14 -7.07 5.41
C GLU A 98 -2.15 -5.72 4.73
N LEU A 99 -1.36 -4.76 5.24
CA LEU A 99 -1.26 -3.43 4.63
C LEU A 99 -0.70 -3.55 3.22
N ASP A 100 -1.44 -3.06 2.22
CA ASP A 100 -0.97 -3.00 0.84
C ASP A 100 -0.06 -1.78 0.67
N PRO A 101 1.26 -1.95 0.41
CA PRO A 101 2.17 -0.83 0.19
C PRO A 101 1.88 -0.04 -1.08
N ALA A 102 1.12 -0.58 -2.05
CA ALA A 102 0.71 0.16 -3.24
C ALA A 102 -0.42 1.16 -2.96
N GLN A 103 -1.20 0.92 -1.90
CA GLN A 103 -2.38 1.71 -1.54
C GLN A 103 -2.25 2.40 -0.17
N SER A 104 -1.16 2.18 0.55
CA SER A 104 -0.87 2.79 1.85
C SER A 104 0.23 3.85 1.72
N GLU A 105 0.12 4.95 2.47
CA GLU A 105 1.11 6.02 2.49
C GLU A 105 1.28 6.57 3.91
N ALA A 106 2.51 6.56 4.41
CA ALA A 106 2.89 7.24 5.63
C ALA A 106 3.42 8.65 5.29
N ARG A 107 3.03 9.64 6.08
CA ARG A 107 3.40 11.04 5.90
C ARG A 107 3.84 11.68 7.21
N PHE A 108 4.72 12.67 7.08
CA PHE A 108 4.91 13.68 8.13
C PHE A 108 4.58 15.05 7.57
N VAL A 109 3.99 15.90 8.42
CA VAL A 109 3.63 17.28 8.10
C VAL A 109 4.20 18.20 9.17
N ILE A 110 4.95 19.21 8.75
CA ILE A 110 5.58 20.19 9.64
C ILE A 110 5.54 21.57 8.98
N ASN A 111 5.24 22.62 9.75
CA ASN A 111 5.27 23.97 9.21
C ASN A 111 6.62 24.64 9.44
N GLU A 112 7.03 25.45 8.47
CA GLU A 112 8.25 26.26 8.50
C GLU A 112 7.99 27.70 8.01
N VAL A 113 8.92 28.60 8.31
CA VAL A 113 8.97 29.94 7.73
C VAL A 113 10.17 30.01 6.80
N LEU A 114 9.91 30.03 5.49
CA LEU A 114 10.93 30.09 4.46
C LEU A 114 11.10 31.55 3.98
N ARG A 115 12.19 32.21 4.38
CA ARG A 115 12.47 33.62 4.05
C ARG A 115 11.27 34.56 4.31
N GLY A 116 10.66 34.44 5.48
CA GLY A 116 9.51 35.21 5.93
C GLY A 116 8.15 34.70 5.44
N THR A 117 8.11 33.60 4.67
CA THR A 117 6.88 33.04 4.10
C THR A 117 6.51 31.73 4.81
N PRO A 118 5.34 31.63 5.46
CA PRO A 118 4.84 30.37 6.01
C PRO A 118 4.70 29.31 4.91
N THR A 119 5.25 28.12 5.15
CA THR A 119 5.26 27.00 4.22
C THR A 119 4.98 25.72 5.00
N THR A 120 4.23 24.79 4.41
CA THR A 120 4.00 23.46 4.97
C THR A 120 4.85 22.45 4.22
N VAL A 121 5.66 21.71 4.94
CA VAL A 121 6.49 20.63 4.40
C VAL A 121 5.77 19.32 4.63
N VAL A 122 5.63 18.54 3.56
CA VAL A 122 5.09 17.19 3.61
C VAL A 122 6.15 16.24 3.08
N GLY A 123 6.53 15.25 3.89
CA GLY A 123 7.31 14.11 3.43
C GLY A 123 6.46 12.85 3.44
N LYS A 124 6.67 11.97 2.48
CA LYS A 124 5.85 10.77 2.28
C LYS A 124 6.65 9.56 1.83
N THR A 125 6.16 8.38 2.17
CA THR A 125 6.66 7.06 1.77
C THR A 125 5.49 6.09 1.65
N SER A 126 5.52 5.22 0.64
CA SER A 126 4.59 4.11 0.47
C SER A 126 5.17 2.79 0.96
N ASN A 127 6.42 2.78 1.43
CA ASN A 127 7.08 1.60 1.96
C ASN A 127 6.61 1.36 3.40
N VAL A 128 5.41 0.81 3.52
CA VAL A 128 4.74 0.51 4.80
C VAL A 128 4.35 -0.96 4.81
N ALA A 129 4.60 -1.62 5.93
CA ALA A 129 4.17 -3.00 6.16
C ALA A 129 3.56 -3.15 7.55
N GLY A 130 2.57 -4.03 7.67
CA GLY A 130 1.89 -4.33 8.92
C GLY A 130 0.77 -5.33 8.69
N GLN A 131 0.31 -5.95 9.77
CA GLN A 131 -0.83 -6.88 9.75
C GLN A 131 -1.84 -6.50 10.82
N ILE A 132 -3.12 -6.70 10.52
CA ILE A 132 -4.25 -6.42 11.39
C ILE A 132 -5.10 -7.68 11.45
N ALA A 133 -5.27 -8.28 12.62
CA ALA A 133 -6.32 -9.26 12.82
C ALA A 133 -7.57 -8.55 13.34
N PHE A 134 -8.67 -8.69 12.62
CA PHE A 134 -9.91 -7.99 12.90
C PHE A 134 -11.10 -8.90 12.61
N ALA A 135 -12.06 -8.99 13.53
CA ALA A 135 -13.34 -9.66 13.31
C ALA A 135 -14.49 -8.64 13.41
N ALA A 136 -15.33 -8.56 12.38
CA ALA A 136 -16.44 -7.59 12.36
C ALA A 136 -17.49 -7.84 13.45
N ASP A 137 -17.70 -9.12 13.81
CA ASP A 137 -18.63 -9.56 14.84
C ASP A 137 -18.06 -9.47 16.27
N ASP A 138 -16.74 -9.32 16.40
CA ASP A 138 -16.05 -9.10 17.69
C ASP A 138 -14.89 -8.10 17.52
N PRO A 139 -15.19 -6.81 17.36
CA PRO A 139 -14.16 -5.78 17.22
C PRO A 139 -13.23 -5.70 18.44
N ALA A 140 -13.69 -6.11 19.63
CA ALA A 140 -12.86 -6.10 20.84
C ALA A 140 -11.67 -7.07 20.76
N SER A 141 -11.76 -8.10 19.91
CA SER A 141 -10.66 -9.04 19.63
C SER A 141 -9.57 -8.50 18.68
N THR A 142 -9.70 -7.25 18.20
CA THR A 142 -8.78 -6.64 17.24
C THR A 142 -7.34 -6.66 17.75
N ARG A 143 -6.42 -7.13 16.92
CA ARG A 143 -4.98 -7.11 17.20
C ARG A 143 -4.25 -6.50 16.01
N VAL A 144 -3.41 -5.50 16.29
CA VAL A 144 -2.59 -4.87 15.26
C VAL A 144 -1.14 -5.24 15.53
N GLY A 145 -0.48 -5.75 14.50
CA GLY A 145 0.93 -6.13 14.54
C GLY A 145 1.83 -4.90 14.53
N GLN A 146 3.14 -5.13 14.61
CA GLN A 146 4.09 -4.05 14.43
C GLN A 146 3.94 -3.47 13.02
N ILE A 147 3.83 -2.14 12.94
CA ILE A 147 3.89 -1.39 11.69
C ILE A 147 5.34 -0.98 11.46
N VAL A 148 5.86 -1.28 10.27
CA VAL A 148 7.22 -0.96 9.85
C VAL A 148 7.15 -0.01 8.66
N ILE A 149 7.87 1.10 8.72
CA ILE A 149 7.92 2.12 7.68
C ILE A 149 9.37 2.30 7.22
N GLY A 150 9.59 2.28 5.91
CA GLY A 150 10.88 2.62 5.30
C GLY A 150 11.19 4.11 5.45
N ALA A 151 12.32 4.44 6.09
CA ALA A 151 12.75 5.83 6.24
C ALA A 151 13.62 6.32 5.07
N ARG A 152 14.21 5.41 4.29
CA ARG A 152 15.15 5.75 3.19
C ARG A 152 14.47 6.37 1.97
N ASP A 153 13.24 5.96 1.67
CA ASP A 153 12.45 6.46 0.55
C ASP A 153 11.53 7.63 0.96
N LEU A 154 11.61 8.08 2.21
CA LEU A 154 10.88 9.24 2.71
C LEU A 154 11.32 10.51 1.94
N ALA A 155 10.38 11.07 1.17
CA ALA A 155 10.68 12.17 0.26
C ALA A 155 9.72 13.34 0.44
N THR A 156 10.27 14.56 0.41
CA THR A 156 9.56 15.82 0.20
C THR A 156 9.79 16.34 -1.22
N ASP A 157 9.18 17.48 -1.56
CA ASP A 157 9.35 18.21 -2.81
C ASP A 157 10.77 18.79 -3.07
N ASN A 158 11.73 18.61 -2.16
CA ASN A 158 13.04 19.24 -2.22
C ASN A 158 14.18 18.24 -1.96
N ASN A 159 15.00 17.98 -2.98
CA ASN A 159 16.10 17.02 -2.90
C ASN A 159 17.21 17.37 -1.90
N PHE A 160 17.41 18.65 -1.56
CA PHE A 160 18.34 19.03 -0.50
C PHE A 160 17.77 18.70 0.87
N ARG A 161 16.46 18.94 1.06
CA ARG A 161 15.75 18.56 2.28
C ARG A 161 15.73 17.05 2.46
N ASN A 162 15.45 16.28 1.41
CA ASN A 162 15.46 14.82 1.44
C ASN A 162 16.84 14.28 1.90
N ARG A 163 17.92 14.88 1.38
CA ARG A 163 19.29 14.55 1.81
C ARG A 163 19.57 14.90 3.28
N ALA A 164 19.09 16.05 3.76
CA ALA A 164 19.25 16.42 5.16
C ALA A 164 18.45 15.50 6.09
N ILE A 165 17.19 15.19 5.72
CA ILE A 165 16.33 14.25 6.44
C ILE A 165 17.03 12.90 6.57
N ALA A 166 17.50 12.34 5.46
CA ALA A 166 18.12 11.03 5.47
C ALA A 166 19.46 10.98 6.23
N ASN A 167 20.36 11.96 5.99
CA ASN A 167 21.73 11.87 6.47
C ASN A 167 21.97 12.53 7.84
N GLU A 168 21.29 13.64 8.13
CA GLU A 168 21.55 14.47 9.31
C GLU A 168 20.47 14.38 10.38
N ILE A 169 19.22 14.08 10.00
CA ILE A 169 18.08 14.06 10.94
C ILE A 169 17.77 12.62 11.37
N LEU A 170 17.47 11.74 10.41
CA LEU A 170 17.04 10.37 10.67
C LEU A 170 18.19 9.34 10.62
N HIS A 171 19.34 9.73 10.06
CA HIS A 171 20.51 8.83 9.90
C HIS A 171 20.14 7.47 9.29
N THR A 172 19.44 7.47 8.16
CA THR A 172 18.77 6.29 7.58
C THR A 172 19.70 5.18 7.11
N ASN A 173 21.00 5.44 6.98
CA ASN A 173 22.00 4.41 6.75
C ASN A 173 22.24 3.54 8.00
N GLN A 174 21.96 4.07 9.20
CA GLN A 174 22.02 3.35 10.47
C GLN A 174 20.63 2.89 10.92
N PHE A 175 19.62 3.76 10.76
CA PHE A 175 18.24 3.52 11.18
C PHE A 175 17.31 3.53 9.97
N GLU A 176 17.28 2.41 9.25
CA GLU A 176 16.52 2.30 8.00
C GLU A 176 15.01 2.33 8.22
N PHE A 177 14.54 1.87 9.38
CA PHE A 177 13.12 1.67 9.65
C PHE A 177 12.64 2.55 10.80
N ILE A 178 11.42 3.05 10.66
CA ILE A 178 10.60 3.58 11.74
C ILE A 178 9.60 2.48 12.10
N THR A 179 9.41 2.22 13.39
CA THR A 179 8.51 1.13 13.83
C THR A 179 7.50 1.65 14.83
N PHE A 180 6.27 1.14 14.74
CA PHE A 180 5.23 1.37 15.73
C PHE A 180 4.69 0.02 16.21
N THR A 181 4.69 -0.21 17.51
CA THR A 181 4.19 -1.44 18.11
C THR A 181 2.97 -1.10 18.97
N PRO A 182 1.74 -1.39 18.50
CA PRO A 182 0.51 -1.15 19.25
C PRO A 182 0.52 -1.92 20.57
N THR A 183 0.12 -1.27 21.67
CA THR A 183 0.01 -1.86 23.01
C THR A 183 -1.44 -1.92 23.48
N SER A 184 -2.27 -0.97 23.07
CA SER A 184 -3.69 -0.92 23.46
C SER A 184 -4.53 -0.22 22.40
N ILE A 185 -5.77 -0.68 22.22
CA ILE A 185 -6.77 -0.03 21.37
C ILE A 185 -7.98 0.32 22.25
N THR A 186 -8.48 1.55 22.14
CA THR A 186 -9.61 2.03 22.96
C THR A 186 -10.61 2.77 22.09
N GLY A 187 -11.91 2.65 22.43
CA GLY A 187 -12.97 3.33 21.68
C GLY A 187 -13.47 2.57 20.44
N LEU A 188 -13.16 1.27 20.31
CA LEU A 188 -13.79 0.43 19.30
C LEU A 188 -15.30 0.24 19.60
N PRO A 189 -16.16 0.21 18.58
CA PRO A 189 -17.58 -0.07 18.75
C PRO A 189 -17.83 -1.55 19.09
N ASP A 190 -19.01 -1.87 19.63
CA ASP A 190 -19.41 -3.25 19.93
C ASP A 190 -19.63 -4.10 18.65
N SER A 191 -19.92 -3.45 17.52
CA SER A 191 -20.12 -4.09 16.22
C SER A 191 -19.71 -3.15 15.08
N VAL A 192 -19.15 -3.70 14.00
CA VAL A 192 -18.74 -2.93 12.81
C VAL A 192 -19.60 -3.33 11.61
N ALA A 193 -20.24 -2.33 10.99
CA ALA A 193 -20.98 -2.49 9.75
C ALA A 193 -20.09 -2.15 8.53
N VAL A 194 -20.28 -2.91 7.44
CA VAL A 194 -19.62 -2.64 6.16
C VAL A 194 -20.05 -1.27 5.63
N GLY A 195 -19.08 -0.46 5.22
CA GLY A 195 -19.25 0.88 4.64
C GLY A 195 -19.37 2.01 5.67
N GLU A 196 -19.36 1.72 6.96
CA GLU A 196 -19.38 2.75 8.02
C GLU A 196 -17.96 3.09 8.50
N SER A 197 -17.74 4.33 8.92
CA SER A 197 -16.47 4.81 9.49
C SER A 197 -16.54 4.88 11.00
N TYR A 198 -15.54 4.30 11.67
CA TYR A 198 -15.42 4.27 13.12
C TYR A 198 -14.12 4.93 13.55
N SER A 199 -14.20 5.79 14.56
CA SER A 199 -13.02 6.45 15.15
C SER A 199 -12.67 5.83 16.49
N PHE A 200 -11.39 5.53 16.69
CA PHE A 200 -10.85 4.93 17.90
C PHE A 200 -9.41 5.40 18.13
N GLN A 201 -8.88 5.18 19.33
CA GLN A 201 -7.52 5.54 19.71
C GLN A 201 -6.65 4.29 19.77
N MET A 202 -5.48 4.37 19.16
CA MET A 202 -4.44 3.33 19.22
C MET A 202 -3.23 3.87 19.98
N VAL A 203 -2.93 3.25 21.12
CA VAL A 203 -1.75 3.56 21.93
C VAL A 203 -0.68 2.53 21.61
N GLY A 204 0.57 2.97 21.48
CA GLY A 204 1.68 2.08 21.22
C GLY A 204 3.05 2.74 21.28
N ASP A 205 4.08 1.92 21.18
CA ASP A 205 5.47 2.33 21.19
C ASP A 205 5.95 2.71 19.79
N LEU A 206 6.16 4.00 19.56
CA LEU A 206 6.78 4.53 18.34
C LEU A 206 8.29 4.62 18.54
N THR A 207 9.05 4.01 17.64
CA THR A 207 10.51 4.09 17.59
C THR A 207 10.95 4.82 16.34
N ILE A 208 11.63 5.96 16.53
CA ILE A 208 12.30 6.73 15.48
C ILE A 208 13.77 6.79 15.87
N THR A 209 14.66 6.44 14.95
CA THR A 209 16.10 6.24 15.20
C THR A 209 16.36 5.23 16.34
N ASP A 210 16.96 5.66 17.44
CA ASP A 210 17.23 4.85 18.64
C ASP A 210 16.32 5.21 19.82
N GLN A 211 15.34 6.09 19.61
CA GLN A 211 14.43 6.55 20.65
C GLN A 211 13.05 5.94 20.50
N THR A 212 12.53 5.37 21.59
CA THR A 212 11.17 4.82 21.68
C THR A 212 10.33 5.64 22.64
N ARG A 213 9.12 6.01 22.22
CA ARG A 213 8.14 6.75 23.01
C ARG A 213 6.74 6.15 22.84
N GLU A 214 5.99 6.10 23.93
CA GLU A 214 4.56 5.80 23.87
C GLU A 214 3.84 6.99 23.24
N VAL A 215 3.04 6.74 22.21
CA VAL A 215 2.24 7.75 21.50
C VAL A 215 0.83 7.23 21.29
N THR A 216 -0.12 8.15 21.10
CA THR A 216 -1.52 7.83 20.80
C THR A 216 -1.87 8.34 19.41
N PHE A 217 -2.31 7.42 18.54
CA PHE A 217 -2.85 7.71 17.23
C PHE A 217 -4.37 7.76 17.28
N GLU A 218 -4.94 8.86 16.80
CA GLU A 218 -6.36 8.96 16.49
C GLU A 218 -6.58 8.29 15.14
N THR A 219 -7.34 7.19 15.12
CA THR A 219 -7.54 6.37 13.92
C THR A 219 -9.01 6.40 13.52
N THR A 220 -9.28 6.60 12.24
CA THR A 220 -10.60 6.37 11.64
C THR A 220 -10.47 5.25 10.62
N ALA A 221 -11.27 4.19 10.76
CA ALA A 221 -11.25 3.05 9.87
C ALA A 221 -12.65 2.70 9.37
N THR A 222 -12.71 2.16 8.16
CA THR A 222 -13.90 1.67 7.48
C THR A 222 -13.62 0.30 6.91
N LEU A 223 -14.51 -0.64 7.21
CA LEU A 223 -14.59 -1.93 6.51
C LEU A 223 -15.35 -1.69 5.20
N VAL A 224 -14.64 -1.54 4.08
CA VAL A 224 -15.25 -1.16 2.80
C VAL A 224 -16.11 -2.29 2.24
N ASP A 225 -15.60 -3.50 2.36
CA ASP A 225 -16.28 -4.77 2.09
C ASP A 225 -15.76 -5.83 3.08
N ALA A 226 -16.26 -7.07 3.02
CA ALA A 226 -15.83 -8.13 3.94
C ALA A 226 -14.32 -8.45 3.87
N ALA A 227 -13.64 -8.06 2.79
CA ALA A 227 -12.25 -8.39 2.51
C ALA A 227 -11.30 -7.18 2.59
N THR A 228 -11.80 -5.94 2.72
CA THR A 228 -10.97 -4.73 2.61
C THR A 228 -11.19 -3.78 3.77
N LEU A 229 -10.14 -3.55 4.56
CA LEU A 229 -10.08 -2.48 5.56
C LEU A 229 -9.37 -1.25 4.99
N GLN A 230 -9.92 -0.06 5.24
CA GLN A 230 -9.31 1.21 4.90
C GLN A 230 -9.32 2.13 6.13
N GLY A 231 -8.32 2.99 6.27
CA GLY A 231 -8.37 4.01 7.31
C GLY A 231 -7.29 5.06 7.23
N GLU A 232 -7.37 5.99 8.18
CA GLU A 232 -6.42 7.07 8.42
C GLU A 232 -6.09 7.12 9.90
N ALA A 233 -4.81 7.15 10.24
CA ALA A 233 -4.31 7.35 11.61
C ALA A 233 -3.46 8.61 11.67
N ALA A 234 -3.67 9.44 12.69
CA ALA A 234 -2.91 10.68 12.87
C ALA A 234 -2.49 10.89 14.33
N THR A 235 -1.31 11.48 14.52
CA THR A 235 -0.84 11.95 15.83
C THR A 235 0.06 13.17 15.67
N THR A 236 0.27 13.91 16.76
CA THR A 236 1.21 15.04 16.80
C THR A 236 2.27 14.77 17.86
N ILE A 237 3.53 14.80 17.44
CA ILE A 237 4.68 14.58 18.32
C ILE A 237 5.63 15.78 18.30
N ALA A 238 6.46 15.93 19.33
CA ALA A 238 7.62 16.83 19.25
C ALA A 238 8.84 16.03 18.77
N TYR A 239 9.50 16.48 17.69
CA TYR A 239 10.66 15.74 17.15
C TYR A 239 11.83 15.68 18.15
N ALA A 240 11.91 16.64 19.07
CA ALA A 240 12.94 16.71 20.10
C ALA A 240 12.83 15.56 21.12
N ASP A 241 11.62 15.02 21.35
CA ASP A 241 11.42 13.89 22.27
C ASP A 241 12.06 12.59 21.75
N PHE A 242 12.27 12.52 20.44
CA PHE A 242 12.97 11.45 19.72
C PHE A 242 14.44 11.78 19.46
N GLY A 243 14.99 12.81 20.13
CA GLY A 243 16.40 13.19 20.00
C GLY A 243 16.76 13.79 18.63
N LEU A 244 15.77 14.08 17.78
CA LEU A 244 15.99 14.65 16.46
C LEU A 244 16.33 16.14 16.59
N THR A 245 17.29 16.59 15.79
CA THR A 245 17.65 18.01 15.69
C THR A 245 17.59 18.44 14.23
N ILE A 246 16.84 19.50 13.95
CA ILE A 246 16.77 20.06 12.61
C ILE A 246 18.02 20.94 12.40
N PRO A 247 18.87 20.65 11.39
CA PRO A 247 20.06 21.44 11.14
C PRO A 247 19.69 22.83 10.64
N PHE A 248 20.56 23.80 10.93
CA PHE A 248 20.37 25.18 10.46
C PHE A 248 20.43 25.24 8.93
N ALA A 249 19.37 25.79 8.33
CA ALA A 249 19.32 26.08 6.90
C ALA A 249 19.20 27.59 6.67
N GLN A 250 20.09 28.17 5.86
CA GLN A 250 20.12 29.63 5.63
C GLN A 250 18.83 30.23 5.04
N SER A 251 18.01 29.41 4.39
CA SER A 251 16.74 29.83 3.81
C SER A 251 15.54 29.69 4.75
N VAL A 252 15.71 28.99 5.88
CA VAL A 252 14.65 28.66 6.83
C VAL A 252 14.84 29.53 8.07
N ASP A 253 13.85 30.39 8.35
CA ASP A 253 13.89 31.33 9.48
C ASP A 253 13.41 30.66 10.78
N ALA A 254 12.43 29.75 10.68
CA ALA A 254 11.87 29.01 11.80
C ALA A 254 11.23 27.70 11.32
N VAL A 255 11.16 26.72 12.22
CA VAL A 255 10.45 25.44 12.02
C VAL A 255 9.63 25.18 13.28
N GLU A 256 8.40 24.69 13.13
CA GLU A 256 7.58 24.28 14.27
C GLU A 256 8.22 23.11 15.01
N GLU A 257 8.14 23.10 16.34
CA GLU A 257 8.75 22.05 17.18
C GLU A 257 7.98 20.72 17.14
N THR A 258 6.76 20.75 16.61
CA THR A 258 5.85 19.61 16.50
C THR A 258 5.67 19.15 15.07
N VAL A 259 5.50 17.86 14.89
CA VAL A 259 5.28 17.19 13.61
C VAL A 259 3.99 16.38 13.70
N VAL A 260 3.13 16.52 12.71
CA VAL A 260 1.98 15.64 12.54
C VAL A 260 2.44 14.42 11.76
N LEU A 261 2.21 13.23 12.30
CA LEU A 261 2.44 11.97 11.61
C LEU A 261 1.09 11.42 11.16
N GLU A 262 1.00 10.99 9.92
CA GLU A 262 -0.21 10.46 9.31
C GLU A 262 0.10 9.12 8.64
N LEU A 263 -0.84 8.18 8.72
CA LEU A 263 -0.83 6.94 7.96
C LEU A 263 -2.20 6.78 7.31
N SER A 264 -2.25 6.81 5.98
CA SER A 264 -3.40 6.33 5.22
C SER A 264 -3.12 4.89 4.79
N PHE A 265 -4.04 3.97 5.06
CA PHE A 265 -3.83 2.55 4.78
C PHE A 265 -5.02 1.92 4.09
N VAL A 266 -4.70 0.93 3.25
CA VAL A 266 -5.65 -0.06 2.72
C VAL A 266 -5.04 -1.42 3.00
N ALA A 267 -5.83 -2.31 3.58
CA ALA A 267 -5.39 -3.64 3.99
C ALA A 267 -6.41 -4.69 3.50
N PRO A 268 -6.12 -5.41 2.40
CA PRO A 268 -6.92 -6.57 1.99
C PRO A 268 -6.69 -7.79 2.90
N ALA A 269 -7.70 -8.64 3.01
CA ALA A 269 -7.66 -9.89 3.77
C ALA A 269 -6.70 -10.91 3.12
N THR A 270 -5.89 -11.56 3.95
CA THR A 270 -4.89 -12.55 3.55
C THR A 270 -5.39 -13.96 3.89
N GLY A 271 -6.15 -14.58 2.96
CA GLY A 271 -6.79 -15.91 3.10
C GLY A 271 -7.98 -15.91 4.08
N SER A 272 -9.19 -16.38 3.78
CA SER A 272 -9.67 -17.44 2.89
C SER A 272 -10.86 -16.92 2.07
N VAL A 273 -10.76 -16.92 0.73
CA VAL A 273 -11.93 -16.79 -0.14
C VAL A 273 -12.18 -18.15 -0.77
N GLU A 274 -12.67 -19.10 0.03
CA GLU A 274 -13.51 -20.19 -0.46
C GLU A 274 -14.81 -20.17 0.36
N ALA A 275 -15.92 -20.29 -0.38
CA ALA A 275 -17.32 -20.36 0.06
C ALA A 275 -18.04 -19.02 0.35
N ALA A 276 -18.69 -18.46 -0.69
CA ALA A 276 -20.16 -18.46 -0.78
C ALA A 276 -20.64 -17.74 -2.05
N VAL A 277 -20.91 -18.48 -3.14
CA VAL A 277 -22.21 -18.44 -3.85
C VAL A 277 -22.34 -19.78 -4.58
N GLY A 278 -23.21 -20.65 -4.08
CA GLY A 278 -23.74 -21.75 -4.88
C GLY A 278 -24.85 -21.21 -5.78
N GLU A 279 -24.77 -21.51 -7.07
CA GLU A 279 -25.96 -21.90 -7.83
C GLU A 279 -25.53 -22.90 -8.92
N GLU A 280 -26.03 -24.13 -8.76
CA GLU A 280 -25.88 -25.24 -9.71
C GLU A 280 -26.54 -24.89 -11.05
N VAL A 281 -25.87 -25.16 -12.16
CA VAL A 281 -26.50 -25.84 -13.32
C VAL A 281 -25.49 -26.81 -13.93
N ALA A 282 -25.71 -28.09 -13.68
CA ALA A 282 -25.03 -29.20 -14.33
C ALA A 282 -25.50 -29.38 -15.78
N VAL A 283 -24.60 -29.64 -16.74
CA VAL A 283 -24.84 -30.59 -17.85
C VAL A 283 -23.52 -31.21 -18.36
N ALA A 284 -23.41 -32.52 -18.11
CA ALA A 284 -22.85 -33.62 -18.90
C ALA A 284 -21.36 -33.67 -19.31
N GLU A 285 -20.71 -34.71 -18.77
CA GLU A 285 -19.47 -35.34 -19.20
C GLU A 285 -19.57 -36.00 -20.59
N GLY A 286 -18.41 -36.10 -21.26
CA GLY A 286 -18.17 -36.93 -22.43
C GLY A 286 -16.67 -37.20 -22.62
N ASP A 287 -16.27 -38.41 -22.24
CA ASP A 287 -15.04 -39.22 -22.37
C ASP A 287 -13.76 -38.72 -23.10
N GLU A 288 -12.65 -39.02 -22.41
CA GLU A 288 -11.34 -39.61 -22.83
C GLU A 288 -10.71 -39.27 -24.19
N GLU A 289 -9.49 -38.70 -24.16
CA GLU A 289 -8.23 -39.44 -24.38
C GLU A 289 -7.01 -38.53 -24.14
N ALA A 290 -6.04 -39.02 -23.38
CA ALA A 290 -4.76 -38.36 -23.15
C ALA A 290 -3.75 -38.80 -24.23
N GLU A 291 -3.26 -37.84 -25.02
CA GLU A 291 -1.95 -37.94 -25.68
C GLU A 291 -1.05 -36.81 -25.17
N GLU A 292 0.03 -37.23 -24.53
CA GLU A 292 1.14 -36.43 -24.03
C GLU A 292 1.92 -35.84 -25.22
N THR A 293 1.81 -34.53 -25.45
CA THR A 293 2.80 -33.77 -26.20
C THR A 293 3.23 -32.55 -25.38
N ALA A 294 4.51 -32.56 -25.02
CA ALA A 294 5.17 -31.43 -24.40
C ALA A 294 5.29 -30.26 -25.39
N VAL A 295 5.10 -29.04 -24.87
CA VAL A 295 5.89 -27.82 -25.06
C VAL A 295 5.01 -26.56 -25.18
N SER A 296 5.40 -25.58 -24.36
CA SER A 296 5.33 -24.10 -24.52
C SER A 296 4.02 -23.34 -24.34
N VAL A 297 4.01 -22.64 -23.20
CA VAL A 297 3.56 -21.26 -22.93
C VAL A 297 2.06 -20.99 -23.07
N GLU A 298 1.46 -20.77 -21.90
CA GLU A 298 0.11 -20.27 -21.71
C GLU A 298 -0.14 -18.96 -22.48
N PRO A 299 -1.39 -18.68 -22.90
CA PRO A 299 -1.71 -17.43 -23.57
C PRO A 299 -1.52 -16.27 -22.58
N ILE A 300 -0.61 -15.34 -22.91
CA ILE A 300 -0.47 -14.10 -22.15
C ILE A 300 -1.77 -13.32 -22.37
N ALA A 301 -2.63 -13.30 -21.35
CA ALA A 301 -3.82 -12.46 -21.30
C ALA A 301 -3.38 -11.01 -21.54
N ASN A 302 -4.05 -10.34 -22.47
CA ASN A 302 -3.69 -8.99 -22.88
C ASN A 302 -4.23 -7.97 -21.87
N ASP A 303 -3.50 -7.79 -20.77
CA ASP A 303 -3.82 -6.82 -19.71
C ASP A 303 -3.24 -5.42 -19.98
N LYS A 304 -2.58 -5.21 -21.13
CA LYS A 304 -1.98 -3.92 -21.46
C LYS A 304 -3.04 -2.90 -21.84
N ILE A 305 -2.89 -1.67 -21.33
CA ILE A 305 -3.82 -0.57 -21.54
C ILE A 305 -3.32 0.39 -22.62
N ASN A 306 -4.23 0.87 -23.47
CA ASN A 306 -3.94 1.86 -24.49
C ASN A 306 -3.55 3.21 -23.84
N LEU A 307 -2.30 3.63 -24.05
CA LEU A 307 -1.75 4.88 -23.50
C LEU A 307 -2.56 6.12 -23.85
N ASN A 308 -3.23 6.15 -25.00
CA ASN A 308 -4.02 7.30 -25.47
C ASN A 308 -5.45 7.31 -24.92
N GLN A 309 -5.84 6.30 -24.14
CA GLN A 309 -7.17 6.18 -23.53
C GLN A 309 -7.11 6.18 -21.99
N MET A 310 -5.90 6.19 -21.40
CA MET A 310 -5.75 6.21 -19.95
C MET A 310 -6.24 7.54 -19.36
N THR A 311 -6.91 7.48 -18.22
CA THR A 311 -7.13 8.64 -17.34
C THR A 311 -5.97 8.79 -16.35
N SER A 312 -5.84 9.96 -15.72
CA SER A 312 -4.82 10.19 -14.69
C SER A 312 -4.93 9.19 -13.53
N GLU A 313 -6.15 8.85 -13.15
CA GLU A 313 -6.43 7.88 -12.09
C GLU A 313 -6.04 6.46 -12.52
N GLN A 314 -6.41 6.05 -13.73
CA GLN A 314 -6.02 4.73 -14.27
C GLN A 314 -4.52 4.60 -14.41
N LEU A 315 -3.83 5.63 -14.87
CA LEU A 315 -2.39 5.60 -15.04
C LEU A 315 -1.64 5.55 -13.71
N LEU A 316 -2.15 6.22 -12.67
CA LEU A 316 -1.63 6.09 -11.30
C LEU A 316 -1.90 4.70 -10.68
N ALA A 317 -3.05 4.09 -11.00
CA ALA A 317 -3.43 2.78 -10.47
C ALA A 317 -2.77 1.60 -11.21
N THR A 318 -2.48 1.76 -12.51
CA THR A 318 -1.99 0.66 -13.37
C THR A 318 -0.46 0.59 -13.41
N ILE A 319 0.22 1.74 -13.38
CA ILE A 319 1.68 1.79 -13.56
C ILE A 319 2.35 2.04 -12.20
N PRO A 320 3.10 1.06 -11.66
CA PRO A 320 3.81 1.23 -10.39
C PRO A 320 4.77 2.42 -10.46
N ASN A 321 4.96 3.16 -9.35
CA ASN A 321 5.92 4.27 -9.27
C ASN A 321 5.70 5.43 -10.26
N PHE A 322 4.52 5.55 -10.89
CA PHE A 322 4.22 6.65 -11.81
C PHE A 322 3.89 7.94 -11.05
N GLY A 323 4.91 8.70 -10.67
CA GLY A 323 4.78 9.93 -9.89
C GLY A 323 3.92 11.05 -10.52
N SER A 324 3.25 11.85 -9.67
CA SER A 324 2.31 12.91 -10.07
C SER A 324 2.89 14.02 -10.96
N ARG A 325 4.21 14.19 -10.97
CA ARG A 325 4.90 15.10 -11.92
C ARG A 325 4.93 14.51 -13.34
N MET A 326 5.13 13.20 -13.47
CA MET A 326 5.07 12.50 -14.75
C MET A 326 3.65 12.48 -15.28
N VAL A 327 2.61 12.39 -14.43
CA VAL A 327 1.20 12.43 -14.85
C VAL A 327 0.90 13.68 -15.69
N ARG A 328 1.27 14.87 -15.21
CA ARG A 328 0.98 16.12 -15.95
C ARG A 328 1.66 16.15 -17.32
N GLU A 329 2.94 15.80 -17.35
CA GLU A 329 3.76 15.80 -18.56
C GLU A 329 3.28 14.69 -19.52
N PHE A 330 2.89 13.54 -19.00
CA PHE A 330 2.35 12.41 -19.76
C PHE A 330 1.12 12.82 -20.57
N PHE A 331 0.16 13.51 -19.93
CA PHE A 331 -1.03 14.01 -20.62
C PHE A 331 -0.74 15.16 -21.58
N GLU A 332 0.36 15.90 -21.40
CA GLU A 332 0.76 16.98 -22.30
C GLU A 332 1.26 16.46 -23.66
N TYR A 333 1.83 15.25 -23.69
CA TYR A 333 2.36 14.63 -24.91
C TYR A 333 1.39 13.70 -25.63
N GLN A 334 0.18 13.49 -25.10
CA GLN A 334 -0.86 12.75 -25.81
C GLN A 334 -1.38 13.52 -27.05
N PRO A 335 -1.74 12.81 -28.14
CA PRO A 335 -1.64 11.36 -28.31
C PRO A 335 -0.21 10.92 -28.63
N TYR A 336 0.24 9.85 -27.99
CA TYR A 336 1.44 9.13 -28.37
C TYR A 336 1.19 8.40 -29.69
N ILE A 337 2.07 8.60 -30.67
CA ILE A 337 2.00 7.92 -31.98
C ILE A 337 3.08 6.84 -32.13
N SER A 338 4.05 6.83 -31.21
CA SER A 338 5.18 5.91 -31.19
C SER A 338 5.52 5.48 -29.77
N ILE A 339 5.80 4.19 -29.55
CA ILE A 339 6.34 3.72 -28.27
C ILE A 339 7.72 4.31 -27.98
N GLN A 340 8.49 4.67 -29.02
CA GLN A 340 9.78 5.34 -28.86
C GLN A 340 9.61 6.77 -28.32
N GLN A 341 8.54 7.46 -28.72
CA GLN A 341 8.19 8.77 -28.15
C GLN A 341 7.89 8.62 -26.64
N PHE A 342 7.12 7.60 -26.25
CA PHE A 342 6.87 7.30 -24.85
C PHE A 342 8.18 7.03 -24.07
N ARG A 343 9.05 6.15 -24.59
CA ARG A 343 10.38 5.87 -24.00
C ARG A 343 11.20 7.14 -23.80
N GLN A 344 11.25 8.01 -24.81
CA GLN A 344 12.02 9.24 -24.76
C GLN A 344 11.48 10.24 -23.74
N GLU A 345 10.16 10.40 -23.67
CA GLU A 345 9.53 11.36 -22.76
C GLU A 345 9.60 10.88 -21.30
N ILE A 346 9.34 9.60 -21.05
CA ILE A 346 9.39 9.02 -19.71
C ILE A 346 10.83 8.78 -19.22
N GLY A 347 11.76 8.45 -20.11
CA GLY A 347 13.19 8.30 -19.80
C GLY A 347 13.89 9.59 -19.33
N LYS A 348 13.22 10.75 -19.38
CA LYS A 348 13.69 11.99 -18.72
C LYS A 348 13.53 11.95 -17.20
N TYR A 349 12.70 11.03 -16.70
CA TYR A 349 12.24 10.99 -15.30
C TYR A 349 12.63 9.69 -14.59
N VAL A 350 12.75 8.59 -15.33
CA VAL A 350 13.12 7.27 -14.81
C VAL A 350 14.20 6.65 -15.71
N ASP A 351 14.87 5.59 -15.23
CA ASP A 351 15.88 4.87 -16.01
C ASP A 351 15.25 3.89 -17.03
N ASP A 352 16.10 3.36 -17.93
CA ASP A 352 15.67 2.45 -19.00
C ASP A 352 15.01 1.16 -18.48
N ALA A 353 15.41 0.68 -17.30
CA ALA A 353 14.82 -0.51 -16.69
C ALA A 353 13.39 -0.23 -16.23
N GLN A 354 13.15 0.95 -15.65
CA GLN A 354 11.83 1.37 -15.23
C GLN A 354 10.91 1.70 -16.42
N VAL A 355 11.45 2.31 -17.48
CA VAL A 355 10.69 2.48 -18.76
C VAL A 355 10.25 1.11 -19.29
N THR A 356 11.16 0.14 -19.31
CA THR A 356 10.86 -1.23 -19.76
C THR A 356 9.76 -1.88 -18.92
N ALA A 357 9.83 -1.72 -17.59
CA ALA A 357 8.80 -2.23 -16.69
C ALA A 357 7.43 -1.58 -16.95
N TYR A 358 7.37 -0.29 -17.30
CA TYR A 358 6.10 0.37 -17.62
C TYR A 358 5.46 -0.19 -18.90
N GLU A 359 6.26 -0.56 -19.90
CA GLU A 359 5.78 -1.15 -21.14
C GLU A 359 5.11 -2.52 -20.94
N GLU A 360 5.23 -3.15 -19.77
CA GLU A 360 4.47 -4.36 -19.43
C GLU A 360 2.98 -4.07 -19.18
N TYR A 361 2.63 -2.83 -18.83
CA TYR A 361 1.26 -2.43 -18.46
C TYR A 361 0.53 -1.66 -19.56
N VAL A 362 1.27 -1.13 -20.54
CA VAL A 362 0.74 -0.15 -21.49
C VAL A 362 1.22 -0.37 -22.90
N TYR A 363 0.47 0.15 -23.87
CA TYR A 363 0.88 0.18 -25.27
C TYR A 363 0.44 1.46 -25.99
N VAL A 364 1.19 1.84 -27.02
CA VAL A 364 0.77 2.84 -28.01
C VAL A 364 -0.02 2.14 -29.11
N PRO A 365 -1.25 2.58 -29.44
CA PRO A 365 -2.06 1.95 -30.47
C PRO A 365 -1.42 2.08 -31.84
N VAL A 366 -1.45 0.99 -32.60
CA VAL A 366 -0.80 0.85 -33.90
C VAL A 366 -1.68 1.46 -34.99
N SER A 367 -1.19 2.51 -35.64
CA SER A 367 -1.64 2.92 -36.98
C SER A 367 -0.98 2.02 -38.01
N VAL A 368 -1.78 1.29 -38.78
CA VAL A 368 -1.31 0.27 -39.73
C VAL A 368 -0.36 0.84 -40.79
N ASP A 369 -0.55 2.10 -41.16
CA ASP A 369 0.22 2.79 -42.19
C ASP A 369 1.34 3.69 -41.65
N ASP A 370 1.21 4.19 -40.41
CA ASP A 370 2.09 5.24 -39.90
C ASP A 370 3.02 4.81 -38.76
N SER A 371 2.67 3.77 -37.98
CA SER A 371 3.45 3.38 -36.79
C SER A 371 4.86 2.90 -37.15
N ASP A 372 5.85 3.20 -36.32
CA ASP A 372 7.21 2.71 -36.52
C ASP A 372 7.38 1.22 -36.15
N ALA A 373 8.56 0.67 -36.43
CA ALA A 373 8.88 -0.73 -36.18
C ALA A 373 8.74 -1.13 -34.69
N GLU A 374 9.18 -0.28 -33.76
CA GLU A 374 9.07 -0.58 -32.33
C GLU A 374 7.61 -0.61 -31.88
N THR A 375 6.80 0.32 -32.41
CA THR A 375 5.38 0.37 -32.12
C THR A 375 4.64 -0.86 -32.67
N LEU A 376 5.04 -1.38 -33.84
CA LEU A 376 4.50 -2.64 -34.37
C LEU A 376 4.84 -3.85 -33.49
N LYS A 377 6.07 -3.90 -32.94
CA LYS A 377 6.54 -5.00 -32.07
C LYS A 377 5.81 -5.09 -30.72
N GLN A 378 4.96 -4.12 -30.39
CA GLN A 378 4.09 -4.22 -29.22
C GLN A 378 3.02 -5.30 -29.39
N ILE A 379 2.65 -5.66 -30.62
CA ILE A 379 1.79 -6.81 -30.89
C ILE A 379 2.60 -8.09 -30.59
N PRO A 380 2.18 -8.91 -29.62
CA PRO A 380 2.92 -10.11 -29.24
C PRO A 380 3.19 -11.03 -30.44
N GLY A 381 4.45 -11.45 -30.57
CA GLY A 381 4.91 -12.33 -31.66
C GLY A 381 5.44 -11.60 -32.90
N ILE A 382 5.32 -10.27 -32.99
CA ILE A 382 5.99 -9.49 -34.05
C ILE A 382 7.45 -9.26 -33.66
N ASP A 383 8.38 -9.83 -34.44
CA ASP A 383 9.82 -9.56 -34.33
C ASP A 383 10.29 -8.50 -35.35
N ASP A 384 11.59 -8.18 -35.35
CA ASP A 384 12.17 -7.20 -36.27
C ASP A 384 11.98 -7.56 -37.75
N THR A 385 11.96 -8.86 -38.08
CA THR A 385 11.81 -9.35 -39.45
C THR A 385 10.38 -9.13 -39.92
N ILE A 386 9.40 -9.49 -39.10
CA ILE A 386 7.98 -9.32 -39.37
C ILE A 386 7.64 -7.82 -39.42
N ALA A 387 8.11 -7.02 -38.48
CA ALA A 387 7.90 -5.57 -38.45
C ALA A 387 8.42 -4.89 -39.73
N ALA A 388 9.64 -5.23 -40.16
CA ALA A 388 10.21 -4.69 -41.40
C ALA A 388 9.40 -5.11 -42.65
N ALA A 389 8.93 -6.37 -42.70
CA ALA A 389 8.11 -6.86 -43.80
C ALA A 389 6.74 -6.18 -43.87
N LEU A 390 6.11 -5.91 -42.72
CA LEU A 390 4.87 -5.14 -42.64
C LEU A 390 5.06 -3.69 -43.08
N MET A 391 6.12 -3.03 -42.62
CA MET A 391 6.44 -1.65 -43.05
C MET A 391 6.68 -1.56 -44.56
N ALA A 392 7.33 -2.56 -45.15
CA ALA A 392 7.56 -2.61 -46.59
C ALA A 392 6.28 -2.89 -47.41
N ALA A 393 5.26 -3.50 -46.81
CA ALA A 393 3.99 -3.82 -47.45
C ALA A 393 2.97 -2.66 -47.43
N ARG A 394 3.28 -1.56 -46.73
CA ARG A 394 2.44 -0.36 -46.67
C ARG A 394 2.29 0.32 -48.05
N PRO A 395 1.19 1.04 -48.29
CA PRO A 395 0.05 1.23 -47.38
C PRO A 395 -0.97 0.08 -47.44
N PHE A 396 -1.60 -0.20 -46.31
CA PHE A 396 -2.67 -1.17 -46.14
C PHE A 396 -4.05 -0.54 -46.34
N GLY A 397 -4.26 0.70 -45.91
CA GLY A 397 -5.52 1.44 -46.05
C GLY A 397 -6.70 0.95 -45.19
N SER A 398 -6.61 -0.24 -44.57
CA SER A 398 -7.56 -0.73 -43.58
C SER A 398 -6.93 -1.73 -42.60
N ASN A 399 -7.53 -1.88 -41.42
CA ASN A 399 -7.11 -2.87 -40.43
C ASN A 399 -7.26 -4.30 -40.97
N ASP A 400 -8.31 -4.60 -41.74
CA ASP A 400 -8.50 -5.92 -42.35
C ASP A 400 -7.37 -6.29 -43.32
N ALA A 401 -6.91 -5.33 -44.13
CA ALA A 401 -5.80 -5.55 -45.07
C ALA A 401 -4.47 -5.79 -44.34
N PHE A 402 -4.24 -5.06 -43.23
CA PHE A 402 -3.09 -5.28 -42.36
C PHE A 402 -3.13 -6.67 -41.71
N LEU A 403 -4.26 -7.06 -41.11
CA LEU A 403 -4.41 -8.36 -40.43
C LEU A 403 -4.28 -9.54 -41.39
N ALA A 404 -4.78 -9.40 -42.62
CA ALA A 404 -4.56 -10.40 -43.67
C ALA A 404 -3.07 -10.57 -43.99
N LYS A 405 -2.32 -9.46 -44.08
CA LYS A 405 -0.86 -9.51 -44.30
C LYS A 405 -0.12 -10.06 -43.09
N LEU A 406 -0.52 -9.70 -41.88
CA LEU A 406 0.04 -10.23 -40.64
C LEU A 406 -0.12 -11.75 -40.57
N SER A 407 -1.31 -12.26 -40.91
CA SER A 407 -1.58 -13.70 -40.93
C SER A 407 -0.74 -14.46 -41.97
N GLU A 408 -0.38 -13.82 -43.09
CA GLU A 408 0.54 -14.39 -44.09
C GLU A 408 1.98 -14.47 -43.57
N LEU A 409 2.46 -13.40 -42.91
CA LEU A 409 3.84 -13.27 -42.46
C LEU A 409 4.10 -14.01 -41.14
N ALA A 410 3.09 -14.10 -40.27
CA ALA A 410 3.19 -14.62 -38.92
C ALA A 410 1.92 -15.41 -38.55
N PRO A 411 1.72 -16.61 -39.14
CA PRO A 411 0.49 -17.41 -38.96
C PRO A 411 0.27 -17.91 -37.52
N ALA A 412 1.28 -17.81 -36.65
CA ALA A 412 1.17 -18.16 -35.24
C ALA A 412 0.58 -17.03 -34.37
N ILE A 413 0.47 -15.81 -34.89
CA ILE A 413 -0.11 -14.67 -34.17
C ILE A 413 -1.63 -14.71 -34.34
N ASP A 414 -2.35 -14.69 -33.22
CA ASP A 414 -3.81 -14.57 -33.23
C ASP A 414 -4.25 -13.19 -33.76
N PRO A 415 -5.02 -13.12 -34.87
CA PRO A 415 -5.55 -11.85 -35.37
C PRO A 415 -6.45 -11.13 -34.37
N GLY A 416 -7.18 -11.86 -33.52
CA GLY A 416 -8.02 -11.27 -32.47
C GLY A 416 -7.20 -10.51 -31.43
N LEU A 417 -6.04 -11.05 -31.06
CA LEU A 417 -5.07 -10.36 -30.21
C LEU A 417 -4.54 -9.11 -30.92
N ALA A 418 -4.11 -9.22 -32.18
CA ALA A 418 -3.56 -8.09 -32.93
C ALA A 418 -4.57 -6.92 -33.06
N VAL A 419 -5.86 -7.20 -33.25
CA VAL A 419 -6.93 -6.18 -33.32
C VAL A 419 -6.94 -5.28 -32.09
N SER A 420 -6.73 -5.83 -30.89
CA SER A 420 -6.77 -5.05 -29.64
C SER A 420 -5.66 -3.98 -29.55
N TYR A 421 -4.59 -4.12 -30.33
CA TYR A 421 -3.50 -3.14 -30.38
C TYR A 421 -3.67 -2.08 -31.47
N LEU A 422 -4.63 -2.22 -32.40
CA LEU A 422 -4.77 -1.29 -33.52
C LEU A 422 -5.53 -0.03 -33.11
N THR A 423 -5.23 1.09 -33.76
CA THR A 423 -6.14 2.24 -33.77
C THR A 423 -7.47 1.82 -34.40
N SER A 424 -8.59 2.33 -33.88
CA SER A 424 -9.89 2.18 -34.52
C SER A 424 -9.82 2.80 -35.92
N GLY A 425 -9.74 1.94 -36.94
CA GLY A 425 -9.56 2.30 -38.35
C GLY A 425 -10.86 2.56 -39.08
#